data_AF-A0A9D7CI21-F1
#
_entry.id   AF-A0A9D7CI21-F1
#
_cell.length_a   1.000
_cell.length_b   1.000
_cell.length_c   1.000
_cell.angle_alpha   90.00
_cell.angle_beta   90.00
_cell.angle_gamma   90.00
#
_symmetry.space_group_name_H-M   'P 1'
#
loop_
_entity.id
_entity.type
_entity.pdbx_description
1 polymer ?
#
loop_
_entity_poly.entity_id
_entity_poly.type
_entity_poly.pdbx_seq_one_letter_code
_entity_poly.pdbx_strand_id
1 'polypeptide(L)'
;MRGCTVALAVAVACLSKGVAHAQAPLAVKGTVVRETLDGSRAVVGEQVTLHRVNSRDAGPVDSMRTDARGAFAFRVAVPDTLSMYLVSARFGGIAYFSQPVQGDAPGATALVTVFDTTSADLRLQLQGRHVVVSSPNADGLRSVIDVLEIANDTILTRVPGPTNRPTFSLLLPDGAESVRATQGDISNEAVEVRDGRAELFAPLSPGLRQLVLTYNLPDGAFPVAMPLERPVTVLEVLLEEPGATATSPGLVSQGPVTVDGKTFSRFLGEAAAANAVLTLTGARRGIGSSMPPWMLPLVLTLVTLGAILVLARARSGRPQARRVPDARTAAPAGKMAVASITPWTPTPSTGVPVAPEPIGESRDGRALTTAPNDAALHMAHRLAAVDALLERVPRQPDAVRVELSAYRARLKDELVGVLARGTVDR
;
A
#
# COMPACT_ATOMS: atom_id res chain seq x y z
N MET A 1 -80.51 -38.22 -1.75
CA MET A 1 -80.22 -38.66 -3.14
C MET A 1 -78.73 -38.97 -3.27
N ARG A 2 -78.30 -39.52 -4.42
CA ARG A 2 -76.90 -39.76 -4.83
C ARG A 2 -76.04 -38.49 -4.63
N GLY A 3 -74.72 -38.51 -4.39
CA GLY A 3 -73.73 -39.59 -4.29
C GLY A 3 -72.30 -39.00 -4.53
N CYS A 4 -71.24 -39.84 -4.61
CA CYS A 4 -69.87 -39.48 -5.07
C CYS A 4 -69.06 -38.51 -4.17
N THR A 5 -67.71 -38.54 -4.08
CA THR A 5 -66.69 -39.57 -4.42
C THR A 5 -65.51 -39.47 -3.45
N VAL A 6 -64.69 -40.52 -3.31
CA VAL A 6 -63.37 -40.45 -2.66
C VAL A 6 -62.34 -39.82 -3.62
N ALA A 7 -61.44 -38.99 -3.09
CA ALA A 7 -60.19 -38.60 -3.76
C ALA A 7 -59.03 -38.70 -2.76
N LEU A 8 -58.05 -39.55 -3.06
CA LEU A 8 -56.89 -39.83 -2.20
C LEU A 8 -55.71 -38.95 -2.60
N ALA A 9 -55.13 -38.20 -1.67
CA ALA A 9 -53.94 -37.38 -1.90
C ALA A 9 -52.78 -37.83 -0.99
N VAL A 10 -51.89 -38.67 -1.52
CA VAL A 10 -50.66 -39.08 -0.83
C VAL A 10 -49.58 -38.01 -1.05
N ALA A 11 -49.36 -37.15 -0.06
CA ALA A 11 -48.28 -36.18 -0.09
C ALA A 11 -46.93 -36.86 0.21
N VAL A 12 -46.10 -37.05 -0.82
CA VAL A 12 -44.73 -37.56 -0.66
C VAL A 12 -43.85 -36.47 -0.03
N ALA A 13 -43.57 -36.62 1.26
CA ALA A 13 -42.67 -35.74 1.99
C ALA A 13 -41.20 -36.00 1.60
N CYS A 14 -40.72 -35.33 0.56
CA CYS A 14 -39.29 -35.31 0.22
C CYS A 14 -38.50 -34.58 1.32
N LEU A 15 -37.94 -35.33 2.28
CA LEU A 15 -36.98 -34.80 3.25
C LEU A 15 -35.67 -34.43 2.54
N SER A 16 -35.61 -33.20 2.03
CA SER A 16 -34.36 -32.53 1.66
C SER A 16 -33.52 -32.31 2.90
N LYS A 17 -32.70 -33.31 3.26
CA LYS A 17 -31.62 -33.16 4.25
C LYS A 17 -30.60 -32.15 3.72
N GLY A 18 -30.85 -30.87 3.97
CA GLY A 18 -29.89 -29.81 3.70
C GLY A 18 -28.60 -30.10 4.46
N VAL A 19 -27.53 -30.42 3.74
CA VAL A 19 -26.21 -30.62 4.32
C VAL A 19 -25.70 -29.25 4.74
N ALA A 20 -25.97 -28.89 6.00
CA ALA A 20 -25.39 -27.73 6.64
C ALA A 20 -23.87 -27.88 6.61
N HIS A 21 -23.23 -27.17 5.66
CA HIS A 21 -21.78 -27.12 5.57
C HIS A 21 -21.29 -26.29 6.76
N ALA A 22 -20.91 -26.99 7.83
CA ALA A 22 -20.22 -26.36 8.95
C ALA A 22 -18.97 -25.66 8.41
N GLN A 23 -18.90 -24.34 8.56
CA GLN A 23 -17.77 -23.54 8.07
C GLN A 23 -16.49 -24.06 8.72
N ALA A 24 -15.45 -24.24 7.91
CA ALA A 24 -14.17 -24.73 8.41
C ALA A 24 -13.59 -23.72 9.43
N PRO A 25 -13.12 -24.16 10.61
CA PRO A 25 -12.50 -23.27 11.58
C PRO A 25 -11.29 -22.54 10.98
N LEU A 26 -11.31 -21.20 11.03
CA LEU A 26 -10.17 -20.39 10.62
C LEU A 26 -8.99 -20.67 11.56
N ALA A 27 -7.84 -20.99 10.99
CA ALA A 27 -6.59 -21.15 11.72
C ALA A 27 -5.60 -20.07 11.27
N VAL A 28 -5.24 -19.16 12.18
CA VAL A 28 -4.27 -18.08 11.92
C VAL A 28 -2.98 -18.42 12.66
N LYS A 29 -2.01 -18.94 11.91
CA LYS A 29 -0.64 -19.20 12.42
C LYS A 29 0.25 -18.01 12.13
N GLY A 30 1.34 -17.85 12.86
CA GLY A 30 2.23 -16.74 12.58
C GLY A 30 3.45 -16.64 13.49
N THR A 31 4.20 -15.56 13.29
CA THR A 31 5.37 -15.19 14.12
C THR A 31 5.41 -13.69 14.39
N VAL A 32 5.99 -13.31 15.53
CA VAL A 32 6.40 -11.94 15.85
C VAL A 32 7.92 -11.84 15.72
N VAL A 33 8.39 -10.93 14.86
CA VAL A 33 9.81 -10.69 14.63
C VAL A 33 10.14 -9.21 14.86
N ARG A 34 11.27 -8.96 15.54
CA ARG A 34 11.86 -7.63 15.71
C ARG A 34 12.94 -7.45 14.66
N GLU A 35 12.83 -6.40 13.86
CA GLU A 35 13.94 -6.02 12.97
C GLU A 35 15.05 -5.31 13.74
N THR A 36 16.29 -5.61 13.38
CA THR A 36 17.51 -4.99 13.92
C THR A 36 18.51 -4.75 12.78
N LEU A 37 19.57 -3.97 13.02
CA LEU A 37 20.61 -3.73 11.99
C LEU A 37 21.30 -5.03 11.54
N ASP A 38 21.32 -6.05 12.41
CA ASP A 38 21.87 -7.38 12.13
C ASP A 38 20.84 -8.36 11.54
N GLY A 39 19.63 -7.88 11.21
CA GLY A 39 18.50 -8.65 10.70
C GLY A 39 17.42 -8.98 11.76
N SER A 40 16.45 -9.79 11.35
CA SER A 40 15.25 -10.15 12.13
C SER A 40 15.57 -11.08 13.32
N ARG A 41 14.93 -10.84 14.47
CA ARG A 41 15.03 -11.69 15.68
C ARG A 41 13.63 -12.06 16.19
N ALA A 42 13.44 -13.32 16.60
CA ALA A 42 12.17 -13.78 17.17
C ALA A 42 11.84 -13.06 18.50
N VAL A 43 10.58 -12.66 18.69
CA VAL A 43 10.12 -12.01 19.93
C VAL A 43 9.37 -13.03 20.79
N VAL A 44 10.01 -13.49 21.86
CA VAL A 44 9.55 -14.60 22.73
C VAL A 44 8.69 -14.09 23.88
N GLY A 45 7.59 -14.78 24.17
CA GLY A 45 6.70 -14.48 25.31
C GLY A 45 5.84 -13.24 25.17
N GLU A 46 5.88 -12.54 24.03
CA GLU A 46 5.12 -11.32 23.76
C GLU A 46 3.61 -11.61 23.67
N GLN A 47 2.77 -10.73 24.21
CA GLN A 47 1.33 -10.89 24.11
C GLN A 47 0.84 -10.48 22.72
N VAL A 48 0.27 -11.45 22.01
CA VAL A 48 -0.42 -11.27 20.74
C VAL A 48 -1.92 -11.37 20.93
N THR A 49 -2.67 -10.54 20.21
CA THR A 49 -4.14 -10.50 20.22
C THR A 49 -4.66 -10.67 18.80
N LEU A 50 -5.55 -11.63 18.58
CA LEU A 50 -6.32 -11.72 17.35
C LEU A 50 -7.49 -10.74 17.42
N HIS A 51 -7.65 -9.91 16.40
CA HIS A 51 -8.78 -9.00 16.23
C HIS A 51 -9.67 -9.46 15.07
N ARG A 52 -10.95 -9.13 15.16
CA ARG A 52 -11.93 -9.22 14.06
C ARG A 52 -12.41 -7.81 13.73
N VAL A 53 -12.53 -7.50 12.44
CA VAL A 53 -12.95 -6.20 11.92
C VAL A 53 -13.95 -6.39 10.78
N ASN A 54 -15.12 -5.76 10.90
CA ASN A 54 -16.11 -5.65 9.82
C ASN A 54 -16.78 -4.26 9.86
N SER A 55 -17.84 -4.07 9.07
CA SER A 55 -18.55 -2.79 8.93
C SER A 55 -19.46 -2.40 10.11
N ARG A 56 -19.56 -3.24 11.15
CA ARG A 56 -20.34 -2.99 12.38
C ARG A 56 -19.44 -2.98 13.62
N ASP A 57 -18.59 -3.99 13.75
CA ASP A 57 -17.79 -4.26 14.94
C ASP A 57 -16.29 -4.38 14.59
N ALA A 58 -15.44 -3.83 15.46
CA ALA A 58 -14.00 -4.05 15.46
C ALA A 58 -13.52 -4.29 16.89
N GLY A 59 -12.73 -5.36 17.12
CA GLY A 59 -12.22 -5.65 18.46
C GLY A 59 -11.51 -7.00 18.62
N PRO A 60 -11.00 -7.28 19.83
CA PRO A 60 -10.29 -8.51 20.14
C PRO A 60 -11.22 -9.74 20.17
N VAL A 61 -10.70 -10.87 19.73
CA VAL A 61 -11.36 -12.19 19.73
C VAL A 61 -10.70 -13.12 20.74
N ASP A 62 -9.36 -13.15 20.75
CA ASP A 62 -8.55 -14.06 21.56
C ASP A 62 -7.14 -13.45 21.77
N SER A 63 -6.39 -13.91 22.78
CA SER A 63 -4.99 -13.51 22.97
C SER A 63 -4.13 -14.62 23.58
N MET A 64 -2.87 -14.71 23.17
CA MET A 64 -1.90 -15.67 23.68
C MET A 64 -0.49 -15.04 23.78
N ARG A 65 0.49 -15.80 24.27
CA ARG A 65 1.90 -15.41 24.24
C ARG A 65 2.65 -16.20 23.17
N THR A 66 3.66 -15.57 22.56
CA THR A 66 4.52 -16.24 21.56
C THR A 66 5.45 -17.28 22.18
N ASP A 67 5.77 -18.32 21.41
CA ASP A 67 6.71 -19.38 21.82
C ASP A 67 8.18 -18.94 21.75
N ALA A 68 9.11 -19.87 22.03
CA ALA A 68 10.57 -19.64 21.96
C ALA A 68 11.12 -19.33 20.55
N ARG A 69 10.29 -19.44 19.50
CA ARG A 69 10.59 -19.02 18.10
C ARG A 69 9.78 -17.77 17.70
N GLY A 70 9.10 -17.13 18.65
CA GLY A 70 8.20 -16.02 18.39
C GLY A 70 6.88 -16.42 17.75
N ALA A 71 6.53 -17.71 17.70
CA ALA A 71 5.37 -18.21 16.97
C ALA A 71 4.07 -18.18 17.79
N PHE A 72 2.94 -18.06 17.08
CA PHE A 72 1.58 -18.12 17.61
C PHE A 72 0.64 -18.91 16.69
N ALA A 73 -0.49 -19.39 17.20
CA ALA A 73 -1.47 -20.18 16.42
C ALA A 73 -2.90 -20.08 16.98
N PHE A 74 -3.67 -19.10 16.49
CA PHE A 74 -5.08 -18.93 16.84
C PHE A 74 -5.99 -19.90 16.07
N ARG A 75 -7.15 -20.23 16.65
CA ARG A 75 -8.25 -20.96 15.99
C ARG A 75 -9.58 -20.31 16.30
N VAL A 76 -10.28 -19.82 15.28
CA VAL A 76 -11.67 -19.33 15.39
C VAL A 76 -12.60 -20.47 14.98
N ALA A 77 -13.39 -20.99 15.92
CA ALA A 77 -14.22 -22.17 15.69
C ALA A 77 -15.36 -21.93 14.68
N VAL A 78 -15.92 -20.71 14.66
CA VAL A 78 -16.93 -20.26 13.70
C VAL A 78 -16.48 -18.88 13.18
N PRO A 79 -15.75 -18.80 12.07
CA PRO A 79 -15.31 -17.53 11.52
C PRO A 79 -16.45 -16.83 10.77
N ASP A 80 -16.60 -15.53 11.00
CA ASP A 80 -17.38 -14.67 10.12
C ASP A 80 -16.61 -14.39 8.82
N THR A 81 -17.15 -14.83 7.69
CA THR A 81 -16.56 -14.66 6.34
C THR A 81 -16.77 -13.26 5.77
N LEU A 82 -17.57 -12.40 6.41
CA LEU A 82 -17.67 -10.97 6.10
C LEU A 82 -16.74 -10.11 6.98
N SER A 83 -15.94 -10.74 7.85
CA SER A 83 -14.92 -10.09 8.67
C SER A 83 -13.51 -10.33 8.15
N MET A 84 -12.66 -9.32 8.33
CA MET A 84 -11.21 -9.47 8.30
C MET A 84 -10.71 -9.83 9.70
N TYR A 85 -9.63 -10.61 9.75
CA TYR A 85 -8.92 -10.99 10.97
C TYR A 85 -7.47 -10.53 10.89
N LEU A 86 -6.93 -9.99 11.97
CA LEU A 86 -5.56 -9.47 12.02
C LEU A 86 -4.97 -9.63 13.42
N VAL A 87 -3.67 -9.90 13.51
CA VAL A 87 -2.99 -10.14 14.80
C VAL A 87 -2.16 -8.91 15.17
N SER A 88 -2.28 -8.47 16.42
CA SER A 88 -1.46 -7.38 16.98
C SER A 88 -0.46 -7.87 18.02
N ALA A 89 0.74 -7.32 18.07
CA ALA A 89 1.68 -7.43 19.20
C ALA A 89 1.92 -6.05 19.84
N ARG A 90 2.08 -5.98 21.17
CA ARG A 90 2.33 -4.73 21.91
C ARG A 90 3.81 -4.53 22.28
N PHE A 91 4.64 -4.25 21.28
CA PHE A 91 6.08 -4.07 21.48
C PHE A 91 6.48 -2.59 21.65
N GLY A 92 7.49 -2.31 22.48
CA GLY A 92 8.00 -0.93 22.69
C GLY A 92 6.96 0.07 23.24
N GLY A 93 5.87 -0.43 23.84
CA GLY A 93 4.72 0.34 24.33
C GLY A 93 3.58 0.51 23.33
N ILE A 94 3.80 0.25 22.03
CA ILE A 94 2.86 0.53 20.93
C ILE A 94 2.36 -0.76 20.26
N ALA A 95 1.28 -0.67 19.49
CA ALA A 95 0.71 -1.81 18.77
C ALA A 95 1.26 -1.90 17.34
N TYR A 96 1.77 -3.08 16.97
CA TYR A 96 2.08 -3.47 15.60
C TYR A 96 1.08 -4.52 15.14
N PHE A 97 0.73 -4.53 13.85
CA PHE A 97 -0.30 -5.39 13.29
C PHE A 97 0.23 -6.21 12.10
N SER A 98 -0.31 -7.41 11.92
CA SER A 98 -0.12 -8.19 10.69
C SER A 98 -0.89 -7.59 9.52
N GLN A 99 -0.57 -8.05 8.31
CA GLN A 99 -1.52 -7.96 7.20
C GLN A 99 -2.84 -8.67 7.57
N PRO A 100 -4.01 -8.18 7.10
CA PRO A 100 -5.29 -8.78 7.40
C PRO A 100 -5.57 -10.04 6.55
N VAL A 101 -6.38 -10.92 7.11
CA VAL A 101 -6.75 -12.25 6.63
C VAL A 101 -8.28 -12.32 6.48
N GLN A 102 -8.80 -12.96 5.43
CA GLN A 102 -10.26 -13.15 5.28
C GLN A 102 -10.76 -14.34 6.12
N GLY A 103 -11.99 -14.27 6.63
CA GLY A 103 -12.54 -15.28 7.54
C GLY A 103 -12.61 -16.71 7.00
N ASP A 104 -12.64 -16.87 5.68
CA ASP A 104 -12.65 -18.15 4.96
C ASP A 104 -11.27 -18.66 4.53
N ALA A 105 -10.19 -17.88 4.75
CA ALA A 105 -8.86 -18.17 4.24
C ALA A 105 -8.25 -19.45 4.87
N PRO A 106 -8.01 -20.53 4.10
CA PRO A 106 -7.52 -21.79 4.66
C PRO A 106 -6.06 -21.68 5.09
N GLY A 107 -5.77 -21.98 6.36
CA GLY A 107 -4.40 -22.11 6.88
C GLY A 107 -3.58 -20.81 6.89
N ALA A 108 -4.25 -19.66 7.05
CA ALA A 108 -3.65 -18.33 6.95
C ALA A 108 -2.40 -18.14 7.82
N THR A 109 -1.40 -17.45 7.25
CA THR A 109 -0.14 -17.10 7.90
C THR A 109 -0.04 -15.59 8.10
N ALA A 110 0.21 -15.17 9.34
CA ALA A 110 0.38 -13.78 9.75
C ALA A 110 1.81 -13.52 10.23
N LEU A 111 2.45 -12.47 9.71
CA LEU A 111 3.72 -11.95 10.23
C LEU A 111 3.43 -10.63 10.94
N VAL A 112 3.90 -10.48 12.18
CA VAL A 112 3.91 -9.20 12.90
C VAL A 112 5.35 -8.73 13.03
N THR A 113 5.70 -7.69 12.28
CA THR A 113 7.02 -7.06 12.35
C THR A 113 6.98 -5.92 13.36
N VAL A 114 7.88 -5.98 14.35
CA VAL A 114 8.04 -4.95 15.40
C VAL A 114 9.41 -4.29 15.29
N PHE A 115 9.53 -3.10 15.86
CA PHE A 115 10.73 -2.28 15.79
C PHE A 115 10.98 -1.64 17.16
N ASP A 116 12.22 -1.23 17.44
CA ASP A 116 12.50 -0.49 18.67
C ASP A 116 11.92 0.94 18.59
N THR A 117 11.42 1.45 19.72
CA THR A 117 10.87 2.81 19.80
C THR A 117 11.94 3.83 20.20
N THR A 118 11.89 5.02 19.60
CA THR A 118 12.76 6.14 19.96
C THR A 118 11.99 7.46 20.02
N SER A 119 12.36 8.33 20.96
CA SER A 119 11.88 9.71 21.04
C SER A 119 12.91 10.74 20.55
N ALA A 120 14.13 10.30 20.21
CA ALA A 120 15.12 11.13 19.53
C ALA A 120 14.72 11.41 18.07
N ASP A 121 15.28 12.46 17.47
CA ASP A 121 14.89 12.89 16.13
C ASP A 121 15.37 11.95 15.03
N LEU A 122 14.44 11.50 14.20
CA LEU A 122 14.70 10.71 12.99
C LEU A 122 14.53 11.60 11.75
N ARG A 123 15.33 11.34 10.71
CA ARG A 123 15.17 11.97 9.40
C ARG A 123 14.00 11.32 8.65
N LEU A 124 12.78 11.73 9.02
CA LEU A 124 11.59 11.41 8.24
C LEU A 124 11.65 12.12 6.89
N GLN A 125 11.38 11.39 5.81
CA GLN A 125 11.34 11.91 4.44
C GLN A 125 9.90 12.17 4.02
N LEU A 126 9.67 13.09 3.09
CA LEU A 126 8.36 13.29 2.48
C LEU A 126 8.43 12.79 1.02
N GLN A 127 7.86 11.61 0.74
CA GLN A 127 7.91 11.04 -0.60
C GLN A 127 6.93 11.77 -1.55
N GLY A 128 5.74 12.07 -1.06
CA GLY A 128 4.71 12.81 -1.76
C GLY A 128 4.16 13.95 -0.90
N ARG A 129 3.93 15.12 -1.52
CA ARG A 129 2.99 16.13 -1.03
C ARG A 129 2.06 16.52 -2.17
N HIS A 130 0.76 16.35 -1.95
CA HIS A 130 -0.25 16.51 -3.00
C HIS A 130 -1.35 17.44 -2.49
N VAL A 131 -1.43 18.63 -3.07
CA VAL A 131 -2.32 19.72 -2.63
C VAL A 131 -3.45 19.89 -3.63
N VAL A 132 -4.67 19.54 -3.23
CA VAL A 132 -5.88 19.71 -4.04
C VAL A 132 -6.70 20.87 -3.49
N VAL A 133 -7.01 21.85 -4.33
CA VAL A 133 -7.75 23.07 -3.95
C VAL A 133 -9.02 23.18 -4.78
N SER A 134 -10.16 23.35 -4.12
CA SER A 134 -11.45 23.56 -4.79
C SER A 134 -11.53 24.93 -5.47
N SER A 135 -12.54 25.10 -6.32
CA SER A 135 -13.04 26.46 -6.63
C SER A 135 -13.62 27.09 -5.35
N PRO A 136 -13.61 28.43 -5.22
CA PRO A 136 -14.19 29.07 -4.04
C PRO A 136 -15.70 28.83 -3.99
N ASN A 137 -16.22 28.59 -2.79
CA ASN A 137 -17.66 28.46 -2.55
C ASN A 137 -18.36 29.83 -2.58
N ALA A 138 -19.65 29.87 -2.25
CA ALA A 138 -20.43 31.12 -2.19
C ALA A 138 -19.90 32.15 -1.18
N ASP A 139 -19.12 31.72 -0.18
CA ASP A 139 -18.54 32.55 0.89
C ASP A 139 -17.09 32.99 0.59
N GLY A 140 -16.53 32.62 -0.57
CA GLY A 140 -15.13 32.90 -0.94
C GLY A 140 -14.11 31.93 -0.32
N LEU A 141 -14.56 30.84 0.30
CA LEU A 141 -13.70 29.80 0.88
C LEU A 141 -13.35 28.73 -0.15
N ARG A 142 -12.07 28.41 -0.31
CA ARG A 142 -11.58 27.22 -1.04
C ARG A 142 -11.25 26.12 -0.04
N SER A 143 -11.83 24.94 -0.22
CA SER A 143 -11.45 23.75 0.56
C SER A 143 -10.18 23.14 -0.02
N VAL A 144 -9.27 22.75 0.87
CA VAL A 144 -7.97 22.15 0.55
C VAL A 144 -7.89 20.74 1.13
N ILE A 145 -7.34 19.82 0.35
CA ILE A 145 -6.87 18.51 0.81
C ILE A 145 -5.35 18.48 0.58
N ASP A 146 -4.57 18.31 1.64
CA ASP A 146 -3.11 18.22 1.62
C ASP A 146 -2.72 16.81 2.08
N VAL A 147 -2.26 15.99 1.14
CA VAL A 147 -1.87 14.58 1.36
C VAL A 147 -0.36 14.49 1.47
N LEU A 148 0.13 13.94 2.57
CA LEU A 148 1.54 13.80 2.90
C LEU A 148 1.92 12.31 3.05
N GLU A 149 2.80 11.83 2.17
CA GLU A 149 3.38 10.48 2.25
C GLU A 149 4.69 10.52 3.06
N ILE A 150 4.57 10.37 4.38
CA ILE A 150 5.68 10.45 5.33
C ILE A 150 6.38 9.10 5.39
N ALA A 151 7.66 9.06 5.00
CA ALA A 151 8.47 7.85 5.04
C ALA A 151 9.45 7.83 6.21
N ASN A 152 9.51 6.68 6.88
CA ASN A 152 10.55 6.32 7.82
C ASN A 152 11.35 5.15 7.23
N ASP A 153 12.55 5.44 6.74
CA ASP A 153 13.48 4.47 6.12
C ASP A 153 14.47 3.86 7.13
N THR A 154 14.25 4.08 8.43
CA THR A 154 15.08 3.54 9.51
C THR A 154 14.53 2.20 10.05
N ILE A 155 15.23 1.59 11.02
CA ILE A 155 14.72 0.43 11.77
C ILE A 155 14.01 0.80 13.09
N LEU A 156 13.71 2.09 13.33
CA LEU A 156 13.18 2.59 14.60
C LEU A 156 11.81 3.24 14.40
N THR A 157 10.86 2.99 15.30
CA THR A 157 9.60 3.75 15.35
C THR A 157 9.80 5.05 16.12
N ARG A 158 9.51 6.21 15.51
CA ARG A 158 9.44 7.48 16.24
C ARG A 158 8.19 7.51 17.13
N VAL A 159 8.34 7.88 18.39
CA VAL A 159 7.25 8.12 19.36
C VAL A 159 7.42 9.49 20.06
N PRO A 160 6.34 10.09 20.62
CA PRO A 160 6.41 11.42 21.24
C PRO A 160 7.37 11.54 22.44
N GLY A 161 7.60 10.42 23.13
CA GLY A 161 8.43 10.35 24.33
C GLY A 161 7.81 11.00 25.58
N PRO A 162 8.50 10.94 26.74
CA PRO A 162 7.97 11.45 28.01
C PRO A 162 7.72 12.97 28.04
N THR A 163 8.41 13.72 27.18
CA THR A 163 8.24 15.17 27.03
C THR A 163 7.12 15.55 26.05
N ASN A 164 6.35 14.57 25.55
CA ASN A 164 5.31 14.71 24.53
C ASN A 164 5.67 15.69 23.41
N ARG A 165 6.74 15.40 22.65
CA ARG A 165 7.09 16.17 21.44
C ARG A 165 6.37 15.57 20.23
N PRO A 166 5.93 16.37 19.25
CA PRO A 166 5.35 15.81 18.03
C PRO A 166 6.36 14.92 17.28
N THR A 167 5.91 13.79 16.75
CA THR A 167 6.72 12.86 15.95
C THR A 167 6.98 13.40 14.55
N PHE A 168 6.04 14.20 14.03
CA PHE A 168 6.12 14.98 12.80
C PHE A 168 5.35 16.30 12.98
N SER A 169 5.71 17.35 12.24
CA SER A 169 4.98 18.61 12.26
C SER A 169 5.09 19.31 10.91
N LEU A 170 4.00 19.92 10.47
CA LEU A 170 3.88 20.65 9.22
C LEU A 170 3.48 22.10 9.49
N LEU A 171 4.19 23.06 8.89
CA LEU A 171 3.74 24.46 8.82
C LEU A 171 2.52 24.55 7.89
N LEU A 172 1.41 25.09 8.41
CA LEU A 172 0.20 25.35 7.64
C LEU A 172 0.35 26.66 6.85
N PRO A 173 -0.36 26.84 5.73
CA PRO A 173 -0.45 28.15 5.07
C PRO A 173 -1.16 29.19 5.96
N ASP A 174 -0.79 30.46 5.77
CA ASP A 174 -1.51 31.58 6.37
C ASP A 174 -2.99 31.57 5.96
N GLY A 175 -3.88 31.82 6.92
CA GLY A 175 -5.33 31.74 6.70
C GLY A 175 -5.92 30.32 6.65
N ALA A 176 -5.17 29.27 7.02
CA ALA A 176 -5.71 27.91 7.15
C ALA A 176 -6.76 27.81 8.27
N GLU A 177 -8.03 27.67 7.91
CA GLU A 177 -9.15 27.56 8.83
C GLU A 177 -9.73 26.14 8.91
N SER A 178 -10.35 25.80 10.06
CA SER A 178 -11.06 24.53 10.28
C SER A 178 -10.24 23.26 10.02
N VAL A 179 -8.92 23.33 10.23
CA VAL A 179 -7.94 22.25 9.98
C VAL A 179 -8.30 20.97 10.74
N ARG A 180 -8.31 19.83 10.03
CA ARG A 180 -8.58 18.48 10.57
C ARG A 180 -7.69 17.46 9.88
N ALA A 181 -7.33 16.39 10.59
CA ALA A 181 -6.82 15.18 9.95
C ALA A 181 -7.98 14.24 9.58
N THR A 182 -7.82 13.51 8.47
CA THR A 182 -8.88 12.71 7.85
C THR A 182 -8.30 11.45 7.20
N GLN A 183 -9.19 10.49 6.89
CA GLN A 183 -9.02 9.36 5.95
C GLN A 183 -7.56 9.01 5.53
N GLY A 184 -6.77 8.49 6.47
CA GLY A 184 -5.38 8.05 6.26
C GLY A 184 -4.95 7.07 7.36
N ASP A 185 -3.64 6.83 7.49
CA ASP A 185 -3.06 5.96 8.54
C ASP A 185 -3.16 6.56 9.96
N ILE A 186 -3.53 7.83 10.04
CA ILE A 186 -3.48 8.68 11.22
C ILE A 186 -4.90 9.19 11.50
N SER A 187 -5.38 9.01 12.73
CA SER A 187 -6.70 9.53 13.14
C SER A 187 -6.63 11.01 13.51
N ASN A 188 -7.79 11.68 13.51
CA ASN A 188 -7.87 13.12 13.76
C ASN A 188 -7.39 13.49 15.18
N GLU A 189 -7.62 12.60 16.14
CA GLU A 189 -7.31 12.75 17.57
C GLU A 189 -5.79 12.71 17.84
N ALA A 190 -4.99 12.29 16.87
CA ALA A 190 -3.53 12.30 16.95
C ALA A 190 -2.90 13.57 16.35
N VAL A 191 -3.69 14.53 15.85
CA VAL A 191 -3.20 15.79 15.28
C VAL A 191 -3.72 16.98 16.08
N GLU A 192 -2.81 17.73 16.68
CA GLU A 192 -3.11 19.03 17.30
C GLU A 192 -2.78 20.16 16.33
N VAL A 193 -3.53 21.28 16.43
CA VAL A 193 -3.31 22.47 15.60
C VAL A 193 -3.02 23.66 16.52
N ARG A 194 -1.78 24.14 16.49
CA ARG A 194 -1.30 25.24 17.33
C ARG A 194 -0.18 26.01 16.64
N ASP A 195 -0.02 27.28 16.98
CA ASP A 195 1.12 28.12 16.55
C ASP A 195 1.34 28.17 15.01
N GLY A 196 0.25 28.04 14.22
CA GLY A 196 0.30 27.97 12.75
C GLY A 196 0.70 26.60 12.18
N ARG A 197 0.71 25.54 12.99
CA ARG A 197 1.24 24.22 12.62
C ARG A 197 0.22 23.12 12.88
N ALA A 198 0.26 22.08 12.04
CA ALA A 198 -0.29 20.77 12.37
C ALA A 198 0.81 19.92 13.02
N GLU A 199 0.55 19.38 14.20
CA GLU A 199 1.49 18.60 15.00
C GLU A 199 0.97 17.19 15.24
N LEU A 200 1.78 16.18 14.89
CA LEU A 200 1.41 14.77 14.95
C LEU A 200 1.95 14.10 16.21
N PHE A 201 1.08 13.47 16.99
CA PHE A 201 1.41 12.73 18.21
C PHE A 201 1.24 11.21 18.06
N ALA A 202 1.16 10.71 16.82
CA ALA A 202 1.11 9.28 16.50
C ALA A 202 2.50 8.62 16.40
N PRO A 203 2.65 7.32 16.74
CA PRO A 203 3.85 6.55 16.42
C PRO A 203 4.08 6.43 14.91
N LEU A 204 5.27 6.80 14.42
CA LEU A 204 5.66 6.65 13.03
C LEU A 204 6.65 5.48 12.89
N SER A 205 6.09 4.29 12.64
CA SER A 205 6.87 3.08 12.37
C SER A 205 7.65 3.19 11.05
N PRO A 206 8.71 2.38 10.87
CA PRO A 206 9.31 2.15 9.56
C PRO A 206 8.27 1.82 8.48
N GLY A 207 8.58 2.20 7.24
CA GLY A 207 7.67 2.15 6.10
C GLY A 207 7.15 3.54 5.68
N LEU A 208 6.06 3.54 4.92
CA LEU A 208 5.35 4.75 4.46
C LEU A 208 4.08 4.94 5.32
N ARG A 209 3.73 6.19 5.61
CA ARG A 209 2.52 6.58 6.34
C ARG A 209 1.84 7.78 5.68
N GLN A 210 0.54 7.68 5.45
CA GLN A 210 -0.25 8.74 4.83
C GLN A 210 -0.98 9.60 5.88
N LEU A 211 -0.65 10.89 5.92
CA LEU A 211 -1.41 11.92 6.62
C LEU A 211 -2.24 12.70 5.59
N VAL A 212 -3.55 12.86 5.84
CA VAL A 212 -4.43 13.71 5.01
C VAL A 212 -5.01 14.82 5.86
N LEU A 213 -4.59 16.05 5.58
CA LEU A 213 -5.15 17.24 6.22
C LEU A 213 -6.23 17.86 5.33
N THR A 214 -7.34 18.27 5.93
CA THR A 214 -8.35 19.11 5.26
C THR A 214 -8.50 20.43 6.00
N TYR A 215 -8.57 21.53 5.26
CA TYR A 215 -8.73 22.89 5.77
C TYR A 215 -9.39 23.79 4.72
N ASN A 216 -9.82 24.99 5.10
CA ASN A 216 -10.29 26.02 4.17
C ASN A 216 -9.28 27.18 4.10
N LEU A 217 -9.26 27.86 2.95
CA LEU A 217 -8.54 29.11 2.72
C LEU A 217 -9.52 30.19 2.20
N PRO A 218 -9.63 31.36 2.84
CA PRO A 218 -10.43 32.47 2.33
C PRO A 218 -9.75 33.16 1.14
N ASP A 219 -10.52 33.85 0.29
CA ASP A 219 -10.01 34.70 -0.80
C ASP A 219 -8.87 35.64 -0.37
N GLY A 220 -8.95 36.20 0.84
CA GLY A 220 -7.95 37.10 1.41
C GLY A 220 -6.58 36.47 1.72
N ALA A 221 -6.47 35.14 1.70
CA ALA A 221 -5.19 34.42 1.85
C ALA A 221 -4.41 34.30 0.53
N PHE A 222 -4.98 34.68 -0.62
CA PHE A 222 -4.34 34.51 -1.93
C PHE A 222 -3.61 35.79 -2.40
N PRO A 223 -2.39 35.68 -2.97
CA PRO A 223 -1.65 34.45 -3.25
C PRO A 223 -1.06 33.81 -1.99
N VAL A 224 -1.35 32.51 -1.79
CA VAL A 224 -0.96 31.78 -0.58
C VAL A 224 0.41 31.15 -0.76
N ALA A 225 1.28 31.34 0.23
CA ALA A 225 2.63 30.78 0.25
C ALA A 225 2.69 29.53 1.15
N MET A 226 3.21 28.43 0.61
CA MET A 226 3.40 27.16 1.29
C MET A 226 4.89 26.77 1.23
N PRO A 227 5.72 27.19 2.20
CA PRO A 227 7.13 26.80 2.26
C PRO A 227 7.28 25.30 2.54
N LEU A 228 8.22 24.66 1.86
CA LEU A 228 8.55 23.25 2.03
C LEU A 228 9.67 23.09 3.08
N GLU A 229 9.30 22.80 4.32
CA GLU A 229 10.25 22.63 5.44
C GLU A 229 11.27 21.49 5.23
N ARG A 230 10.99 20.58 4.28
CA ARG A 230 11.74 19.35 4.00
C ARG A 230 11.75 19.13 2.48
N PRO A 231 12.74 18.41 1.92
CA PRO A 231 12.70 18.01 0.51
C PRO A 231 11.50 17.08 0.27
N VAL A 232 10.92 17.16 -0.92
CA VAL A 232 9.75 16.36 -1.32
C VAL A 232 10.05 15.64 -2.64
N THR A 233 9.97 14.31 -2.67
CA THR A 233 10.31 13.56 -3.90
C THR A 233 9.32 13.80 -5.03
N VAL A 234 8.03 13.93 -4.72
CA VAL A 234 6.95 14.30 -5.64
C VAL A 234 6.11 15.43 -5.02
N LEU A 235 6.05 16.57 -5.72
CA LEU A 235 5.14 17.67 -5.40
C LEU A 235 4.06 17.75 -6.47
N GLU A 236 2.81 17.58 -6.08
CA GLU A 236 1.66 17.68 -6.98
C GLU A 236 0.67 18.73 -6.49
N VAL A 237 0.07 19.46 -7.44
CA VAL A 237 -0.99 20.42 -7.16
C VAL A 237 -2.13 20.26 -8.17
N LEU A 238 -3.36 20.19 -7.67
CA LEU A 238 -4.58 20.16 -8.48
C LEU A 238 -5.45 21.38 -8.09
N LEU A 239 -5.63 22.33 -9.01
CA LEU A 239 -6.46 23.52 -8.79
C LEU A 239 -7.74 23.42 -9.62
N GLU A 240 -8.90 23.30 -8.97
CA GLU A 240 -10.20 23.23 -9.65
C GLU A 240 -10.58 24.58 -10.31
N GLU A 241 -10.16 25.71 -9.73
CA GLU A 241 -10.52 27.04 -10.22
C GLU A 241 -9.91 27.33 -11.61
N PRO A 242 -10.74 27.59 -12.65
CA PRO A 242 -10.22 27.84 -14.00
C PRO A 242 -9.33 29.08 -14.07
N GLY A 243 -8.08 28.89 -14.49
CA GLY A 243 -7.09 29.97 -14.58
C GLY A 243 -6.34 30.28 -13.27
N ALA A 244 -6.62 29.55 -12.18
CA ALA A 244 -5.74 29.57 -11.00
C ALA A 244 -4.40 28.89 -11.33
N THR A 245 -3.33 29.32 -10.67
CA THR A 245 -1.96 28.87 -10.98
C THR A 245 -1.19 28.45 -9.73
N ALA A 246 -0.34 27.44 -9.89
CA ALA A 246 0.63 27.01 -8.89
C ALA A 246 2.05 27.25 -9.42
N THR A 247 2.94 27.76 -8.58
CA THR A 247 4.34 28.01 -8.92
C THR A 247 5.27 27.56 -7.79
N SER A 248 6.37 26.90 -8.14
CA SER A 248 7.44 26.47 -7.23
C SER A 248 8.66 26.09 -8.09
N PRO A 249 9.90 26.18 -7.61
CA PRO A 249 11.08 25.66 -8.32
C PRO A 249 10.88 24.20 -8.77
N GLY A 250 10.97 23.96 -10.08
CA GLY A 250 10.79 22.63 -10.69
C GLY A 250 9.34 22.16 -10.90
N LEU A 251 8.33 22.95 -10.52
CA LEU A 251 6.92 22.62 -10.71
C LEU A 251 6.44 23.00 -12.12
N VAL A 252 5.90 22.04 -12.87
CA VAL A 252 5.50 22.20 -14.28
C VAL A 252 4.03 21.82 -14.48
N SER A 253 3.27 22.67 -15.18
CA SER A 253 1.88 22.35 -15.55
C SER A 253 1.80 21.18 -16.52
N GLN A 254 0.91 20.23 -16.22
CA GLN A 254 0.67 19.00 -16.99
C GLN A 254 -0.61 19.09 -17.85
N GLY A 255 -1.22 20.29 -17.94
CA GLY A 255 -2.55 20.48 -18.50
C GLY A 255 -3.68 20.13 -17.53
N PRO A 256 -4.94 20.23 -17.97
CA PRO A 256 -6.10 19.89 -17.14
C PRO A 256 -6.32 18.38 -17.02
N VAL A 257 -6.76 17.92 -15.85
CA VAL A 257 -7.25 16.56 -15.60
C VAL A 257 -8.70 16.62 -15.12
N THR A 258 -9.54 15.75 -15.67
CA THR A 258 -10.95 15.62 -15.24
C THR A 258 -11.12 14.37 -14.39
N VAL A 259 -11.83 14.51 -13.27
CA VAL A 259 -12.11 13.45 -12.29
C VAL A 259 -13.51 13.70 -11.73
N ASP A 260 -14.38 12.69 -11.79
CA ASP A 260 -15.79 12.73 -11.36
C ASP A 260 -16.56 13.99 -11.81
N GLY A 261 -16.30 14.40 -13.06
CA GLY A 261 -16.93 15.56 -13.70
C GLY A 261 -16.32 16.92 -13.33
N LYS A 262 -15.54 17.02 -12.25
CA LYS A 262 -14.74 18.22 -11.93
C LYS A 262 -13.44 18.22 -12.74
N THR A 263 -12.95 19.40 -13.11
CA THR A 263 -11.71 19.55 -13.89
C THR A 263 -10.71 20.40 -13.12
N PHE A 264 -9.47 19.95 -13.04
CA PHE A 264 -8.39 20.55 -12.28
C PHE A 264 -7.22 20.88 -13.19
N SER A 265 -6.64 22.08 -13.04
CA SER A 265 -5.32 22.40 -13.58
C SER A 265 -4.27 21.63 -12.78
N ARG A 266 -3.57 20.68 -13.42
CA ARG A 266 -2.56 19.83 -12.77
C ARG A 266 -1.16 20.43 -12.92
N PHE A 267 -0.42 20.42 -11.83
CA PHE A 267 0.99 20.79 -11.77
C PHE A 267 1.77 19.69 -11.05
N LEU A 268 2.96 19.35 -11.56
CA LEU A 268 3.80 18.28 -11.04
C LEU A 268 5.27 18.72 -11.03
N GLY A 269 5.97 18.41 -9.95
CA GLY A 269 7.42 18.63 -9.80
C GLY A 269 8.07 17.43 -9.12
N GLU A 270 9.26 17.07 -9.59
CA GLU A 270 10.07 15.99 -9.02
C GLU A 270 11.24 16.60 -8.20
N ALA A 271 11.56 15.99 -7.06
CA ALA A 271 12.65 16.40 -6.15
C ALA A 271 12.62 17.88 -5.73
N ALA A 272 11.45 18.38 -5.31
CA ALA A 272 11.30 19.73 -4.78
C ALA A 272 12.18 19.95 -3.53
N ALA A 273 13.00 21.00 -3.54
CA ALA A 273 13.98 21.25 -2.49
C ALA A 273 13.36 21.75 -1.18
N ALA A 274 14.04 21.50 -0.06
CA ALA A 274 13.74 22.20 1.20
C ALA A 274 13.91 23.73 1.01
N ASN A 275 13.06 24.50 1.67
CA ASN A 275 12.92 25.96 1.54
C ASN A 275 12.44 26.46 0.17
N ALA A 276 12.07 25.56 -0.76
CA ALA A 276 11.25 25.97 -1.90
C ALA A 276 9.87 26.44 -1.41
N VAL A 277 9.29 27.45 -2.06
CA VAL A 277 7.96 27.98 -1.71
C VAL A 277 7.00 27.63 -2.83
N LEU A 278 5.98 26.82 -2.50
CA LEU A 278 4.82 26.64 -3.36
C LEU A 278 3.90 27.84 -3.20
N THR A 279 3.75 28.65 -4.25
CA THR A 279 2.83 29.79 -4.27
C THR A 279 1.61 29.44 -5.13
N LEU A 280 0.41 29.51 -4.55
CA LEU A 280 -0.85 29.33 -5.27
C LEU A 280 -1.55 30.67 -5.45
N THR A 281 -1.99 30.97 -6.68
CA THR A 281 -2.72 32.19 -7.01
C THR A 281 -4.10 31.82 -7.56
N GLY A 282 -5.15 32.22 -6.85
CA GLY A 282 -6.54 32.06 -7.31
C GLY A 282 -6.83 32.89 -8.56
N ALA A 283 -7.89 32.54 -9.29
CA ALA A 283 -8.34 33.32 -10.42
C ALA A 283 -9.19 34.53 -9.96
N ARG A 284 -9.58 35.39 -10.89
CA ARG A 284 -10.56 36.47 -10.63
C ARG A 284 -11.95 36.01 -11.03
N ARG A 285 -12.72 35.52 -10.04
CA ARG A 285 -14.13 35.08 -10.10
C ARG A 285 -14.41 33.83 -10.94
N GLY A 286 -14.56 32.70 -10.25
CA GLY A 286 -15.47 31.62 -10.63
C GLY A 286 -16.16 31.09 -9.37
N ILE A 287 -17.49 30.94 -9.37
CA ILE A 287 -18.22 30.38 -8.21
C ILE A 287 -18.28 28.86 -8.36
N GLY A 288 -17.72 28.14 -7.40
CA GLY A 288 -17.72 26.68 -7.33
C GLY A 288 -18.64 26.10 -6.27
N SER A 289 -18.75 24.77 -6.27
CA SER A 289 -19.37 24.00 -5.19
C SER A 289 -18.32 23.55 -4.17
N SER A 290 -18.61 23.72 -2.88
CA SER A 290 -17.80 23.22 -1.78
C SER A 290 -17.52 21.72 -1.93
N MET A 291 -16.30 21.29 -1.64
CA MET A 291 -15.85 19.93 -1.93
C MET A 291 -16.57 18.88 -1.06
N PRO A 292 -17.40 17.98 -1.63
CA PRO A 292 -18.13 16.99 -0.85
C PRO A 292 -17.22 15.84 -0.37
N PRO A 293 -17.52 15.21 0.79
CA PRO A 293 -16.60 14.27 1.45
C PRO A 293 -16.31 12.99 0.65
N TRP A 294 -17.13 12.64 -0.35
CA TRP A 294 -16.88 11.48 -1.20
C TRP A 294 -15.71 11.67 -2.17
N MET A 295 -15.18 12.89 -2.34
CA MET A 295 -14.02 13.16 -3.19
C MET A 295 -12.66 12.82 -2.56
N LEU A 296 -12.54 12.68 -1.23
CA LEU A 296 -11.27 12.31 -0.58
C LEU A 296 -10.67 11.00 -1.14
N PRO A 297 -11.38 9.85 -1.19
CA PRO A 297 -10.81 8.60 -1.73
C PRO A 297 -10.39 8.68 -3.20
N LEU A 298 -11.00 9.58 -3.99
CA LEU A 298 -10.65 9.84 -5.38
C LEU A 298 -9.34 10.64 -5.52
N VAL A 299 -9.13 11.62 -4.64
CA VAL A 299 -7.84 12.31 -4.55
C VAL A 299 -6.74 11.30 -4.21
N LEU A 300 -6.99 10.38 -3.27
CA LEU A 300 -6.01 9.36 -2.88
C LEU A 300 -5.65 8.37 -4.02
N THR A 301 -6.59 8.01 -4.90
CA THR A 301 -6.27 7.18 -6.08
C THR A 301 -5.48 7.95 -7.14
N LEU A 302 -5.67 9.26 -7.27
CA LEU A 302 -4.86 10.12 -8.14
C LEU A 302 -3.43 10.30 -7.61
N VAL A 303 -3.30 10.55 -6.31
CA VAL A 303 -2.02 10.66 -5.57
C VAL A 303 -1.18 9.40 -5.74
N THR A 304 -1.75 8.23 -5.41
CA THR A 304 -1.04 6.95 -5.52
C THR A 304 -0.68 6.59 -6.97
N LEU A 305 -1.52 6.93 -7.95
CA LEU A 305 -1.19 6.78 -9.38
C LEU A 305 -0.02 7.69 -9.79
N GLY A 306 0.08 8.91 -9.24
CA GLY A 306 1.22 9.81 -9.40
C GLY A 306 2.52 9.23 -8.84
N ALA A 307 2.48 8.77 -7.57
CA ALA A 307 3.63 8.15 -6.90
C ALA A 307 4.12 6.89 -7.65
N ILE A 308 3.22 6.01 -8.10
CA ILE A 308 3.54 4.81 -8.88
C ILE A 308 4.28 5.18 -10.20
N LEU A 309 3.84 6.23 -10.90
CA LEU A 309 4.46 6.67 -12.15
C LEU A 309 5.87 7.23 -11.98
N VAL A 310 6.18 7.89 -10.86
CA VAL A 310 7.54 8.36 -10.54
C VAL A 310 8.42 7.21 -10.08
N LEU A 311 7.93 6.33 -9.20
CA LEU A 311 8.65 5.14 -8.73
C LEU A 311 8.99 4.16 -9.86
N ALA A 312 8.13 4.05 -10.88
CA ALA A 312 8.42 3.28 -12.09
C ALA A 312 9.61 3.84 -12.88
N ARG A 313 9.70 5.17 -13.04
CA ARG A 313 10.82 5.85 -13.72
C ARG A 313 12.12 5.81 -12.90
N ALA A 314 12.04 5.94 -11.58
CA ALA A 314 13.19 5.81 -10.69
C ALA A 314 13.82 4.39 -10.76
N ARG A 315 13.02 3.35 -11.02
CA ARG A 315 13.50 1.97 -11.17
C ARG A 315 14.20 1.70 -12.49
N SER A 316 13.79 2.31 -13.60
CA SER A 316 14.48 2.18 -14.89
C SER A 316 15.81 2.95 -14.97
N GLY A 317 16.04 3.91 -14.07
CA GLY A 317 17.28 4.69 -13.98
C GLY A 317 18.44 4.04 -13.22
N ARG A 318 18.28 2.84 -12.63
CA ARG A 318 19.37 2.18 -11.87
C ARG A 318 20.40 1.54 -12.82
N PRO A 319 21.70 1.92 -12.74
CA PRO A 319 22.76 1.17 -13.42
C PRO A 319 22.77 -0.29 -12.94
N GLN A 320 22.98 -1.24 -13.85
CA GLN A 320 23.17 -2.64 -13.46
C GLN A 320 24.35 -2.73 -12.49
N ALA A 321 24.14 -3.47 -11.39
CA ALA A 321 25.21 -3.78 -10.45
C ALA A 321 26.36 -4.47 -11.22
N ARG A 322 27.52 -3.82 -11.25
CA ARG A 322 28.71 -4.27 -11.99
C ARG A 322 29.06 -5.69 -11.53
N ARG A 323 28.83 -6.70 -12.38
CA ARG A 323 29.20 -8.08 -12.09
C ARG A 323 30.67 -8.12 -11.68
N VAL A 324 30.94 -8.64 -10.48
CA VAL A 324 32.30 -9.00 -10.06
C VAL A 324 32.76 -10.13 -11.00
N PRO A 325 33.87 -10.00 -11.74
CA PRO A 325 34.33 -11.06 -12.62
C PRO A 325 34.83 -12.27 -11.82
N ASP A 326 34.44 -13.48 -12.24
CA ASP A 326 34.93 -14.71 -11.64
C ASP A 326 36.45 -14.87 -11.84
N ALA A 327 37.19 -14.86 -10.73
CA ALA A 327 38.65 -14.91 -10.74
C ALA A 327 39.17 -16.35 -10.95
N ARG A 328 39.13 -16.88 -12.19
CA ARG A 328 39.66 -18.23 -12.49
C ARG A 328 40.18 -18.46 -13.92
N THR A 329 41.15 -17.66 -14.39
CA THR A 329 42.05 -18.10 -15.48
C THR A 329 43.48 -17.58 -15.28
N ALA A 330 44.47 -18.41 -15.60
CA ALA A 330 45.92 -18.20 -15.47
C ALA A 330 46.49 -17.46 -16.72
N ALA A 331 47.73 -16.95 -16.83
CA ALA A 331 48.88 -16.65 -15.94
C ALA A 331 50.00 -15.97 -16.84
N PRO A 332 51.32 -16.09 -16.61
CA PRO A 332 52.17 -15.64 -15.49
C PRO A 332 53.32 -14.67 -15.89
N ALA A 333 53.80 -13.83 -14.95
CA ALA A 333 55.21 -13.39 -14.79
C ALA A 333 55.37 -12.52 -13.51
N GLY A 334 56.41 -12.64 -12.67
CA GLY A 334 57.44 -13.68 -12.57
C GLY A 334 58.57 -13.34 -11.56
N LYS A 335 59.30 -14.38 -11.10
CA LYS A 335 60.57 -14.39 -10.33
C LYS A 335 60.58 -14.01 -8.82
N MET A 336 61.41 -14.79 -8.09
CA MET A 336 61.96 -14.60 -6.73
C MET A 336 60.99 -14.68 -5.52
N ALA A 337 61.33 -15.35 -4.40
CA ALA A 337 62.41 -16.32 -4.15
C ALA A 337 62.14 -17.21 -2.90
N VAL A 338 62.56 -18.48 -2.97
CA VAL A 338 63.02 -19.40 -1.89
C VAL A 338 62.35 -19.37 -0.50
N ALA A 339 61.57 -20.43 -0.19
CA ALA A 339 61.70 -21.29 1.01
C ALA A 339 60.55 -22.33 1.04
N SER A 340 60.67 -23.53 0.45
CA SER A 340 61.33 -24.74 0.98
C SER A 340 60.73 -25.31 2.28
N ILE A 341 59.85 -26.32 2.15
CA ILE A 341 59.93 -27.65 2.79
C ILE A 341 59.03 -28.63 1.99
N THR A 342 59.38 -29.91 1.98
CA THR A 342 58.93 -30.94 1.03
C THR A 342 57.97 -31.98 1.67
N PRO A 343 57.42 -32.99 0.96
CA PRO A 343 55.99 -33.30 1.06
C PRO A 343 55.65 -34.67 1.68
N TRP A 344 54.36 -34.98 1.79
CA TRP A 344 53.88 -36.38 1.87
C TRP A 344 52.61 -36.64 1.04
N THR A 345 52.73 -37.60 0.12
CA THR A 345 51.70 -38.27 -0.73
C THR A 345 52.32 -39.62 -1.11
N PRO A 346 51.58 -40.75 -1.27
CA PRO A 346 50.41 -40.91 -2.15
C PRO A 346 49.25 -41.68 -1.44
N THR A 347 48.23 -42.33 -2.03
CA THR A 347 47.96 -42.86 -3.40
C THR A 347 46.42 -43.00 -3.60
N PRO A 348 45.88 -43.21 -4.83
CA PRO A 348 44.44 -43.13 -5.10
C PRO A 348 43.72 -44.49 -5.30
N SER A 349 42.38 -44.44 -5.39
CA SER A 349 41.52 -45.44 -6.04
C SER A 349 40.35 -44.71 -6.73
N THR A 350 40.24 -44.60 -8.06
CA THR A 350 39.82 -45.62 -9.06
C THR A 350 38.41 -46.18 -8.82
N GLY A 351 37.43 -45.84 -9.68
CA GLY A 351 36.06 -46.39 -9.61
C GLY A 351 35.00 -45.66 -10.46
N VAL A 352 35.04 -45.82 -11.79
CA VAL A 352 34.13 -45.26 -12.83
C VAL A 352 34.20 -46.21 -14.05
N PRO A 353 33.17 -46.41 -14.92
CA PRO A 353 31.78 -45.91 -14.97
C PRO A 353 30.67 -47.00 -15.03
N VAL A 354 29.39 -46.59 -14.99
CA VAL A 354 28.28 -47.24 -15.74
C VAL A 354 27.33 -46.14 -16.27
N ALA A 355 26.84 -46.28 -17.51
CA ALA A 355 25.94 -45.39 -18.24
C ALA A 355 25.43 -46.08 -19.52
N PRO A 356 24.39 -45.59 -20.24
CA PRO A 356 23.20 -44.82 -19.82
C PRO A 356 21.89 -45.37 -20.48
N GLU A 357 20.80 -44.57 -20.38
CA GLU A 357 19.65 -44.50 -21.31
C GLU A 357 18.64 -45.68 -21.41
N PRO A 358 17.46 -45.48 -22.05
CA PRO A 358 16.74 -44.23 -22.43
C PRO A 358 15.39 -44.16 -21.65
N ILE A 359 14.30 -43.44 -21.97
CA ILE A 359 13.83 -42.55 -23.06
C ILE A 359 13.00 -41.40 -22.41
N GLY A 360 12.91 -40.20 -23.00
CA GLY A 360 11.93 -39.19 -22.52
C GLY A 360 11.99 -37.81 -23.20
N GLU A 361 11.55 -37.70 -24.46
CA GLU A 361 11.45 -36.40 -25.14
C GLU A 361 10.33 -35.50 -24.58
N SER A 362 10.61 -34.20 -24.41
CA SER A 362 9.64 -33.16 -24.77
C SER A 362 10.34 -31.86 -25.13
N ARG A 363 9.82 -31.18 -26.16
CA ARG A 363 10.43 -30.03 -26.86
C ARG A 363 10.53 -28.78 -26.01
N ASP A 364 11.47 -27.90 -26.40
CA ASP A 364 11.47 -26.49 -26.02
C ASP A 364 10.10 -25.83 -26.26
N GLY A 365 9.58 -25.23 -25.19
CA GLY A 365 8.35 -24.44 -25.17
C GLY A 365 8.51 -23.24 -24.25
N ARG A 366 9.66 -22.55 -24.31
CA ARG A 366 10.02 -21.43 -23.43
C ARG A 366 9.14 -20.19 -23.66
N ALA A 367 7.94 -20.21 -23.11
CA ALA A 367 7.28 -19.00 -22.65
C ALA A 367 8.15 -18.34 -21.58
N LEU A 368 8.39 -17.04 -21.70
CA LEU A 368 8.97 -16.23 -20.64
C LEU A 368 7.93 -16.09 -19.53
N THR A 369 8.05 -16.91 -18.49
CA THR A 369 7.20 -16.83 -17.29
C THR A 369 7.54 -15.59 -16.48
N THR A 370 6.92 -14.46 -16.83
CA THR A 370 6.79 -13.29 -15.94
C THR A 370 6.30 -13.75 -14.57
N ALA A 371 6.91 -13.24 -13.50
CA ALA A 371 6.54 -13.63 -12.15
C ALA A 371 5.03 -13.36 -11.89
N PRO A 372 4.35 -14.15 -11.03
CA PRO A 372 2.91 -13.96 -10.80
C PRO A 372 2.53 -12.54 -10.35
N ASN A 373 3.44 -11.84 -9.65
CA ASN A 373 3.28 -10.44 -9.28
C ASN A 373 3.30 -9.49 -10.50
N ASP A 374 4.15 -9.73 -11.50
CA ASP A 374 4.18 -8.93 -12.73
C ASP A 374 2.94 -9.19 -13.59
N ALA A 375 2.47 -10.45 -13.65
CA ALA A 375 1.24 -10.81 -14.34
C ALA A 375 0.00 -10.13 -13.72
N ALA A 376 -0.12 -10.17 -12.38
CA ALA A 376 -1.18 -9.48 -11.67
C ALA A 376 -1.10 -7.95 -11.83
N LEU A 377 0.10 -7.35 -11.77
CA LEU A 377 0.30 -5.92 -11.98
C LEU A 377 -0.06 -5.49 -13.41
N HIS A 378 0.32 -6.30 -14.41
CA HIS A 378 -0.04 -6.05 -15.81
C HIS A 378 -1.55 -6.21 -16.07
N MET A 379 -2.22 -7.17 -15.44
CA MET A 379 -3.68 -7.30 -15.49
C MET A 379 -4.39 -6.14 -14.79
N ALA A 380 -3.90 -5.67 -13.64
CA ALA A 380 -4.43 -4.48 -12.96
C ALA A 380 -4.32 -3.22 -13.84
N HIS A 381 -3.18 -3.01 -14.50
CA HIS A 381 -3.01 -1.92 -15.48
C HIS A 381 -3.96 -2.05 -16.69
N ARG A 382 -4.20 -3.27 -17.20
CA ARG A 382 -5.16 -3.51 -18.29
C ARG A 382 -6.60 -3.26 -17.84
N LEU A 383 -6.95 -3.64 -16.62
CA LEU A 383 -8.26 -3.37 -16.04
C LEU A 383 -8.50 -1.86 -15.88
N ALA A 384 -7.53 -1.12 -15.34
CA ALA A 384 -7.59 0.34 -15.25
C ALA A 384 -7.70 1.02 -16.64
N ALA A 385 -7.04 0.48 -17.66
CA ALA A 385 -7.16 0.97 -19.04
C ALA A 385 -8.54 0.69 -19.66
N VAL A 386 -9.19 -0.44 -19.34
CA VAL A 386 -10.56 -0.75 -19.79
C VAL A 386 -11.58 0.13 -19.07
N ASP A 387 -11.40 0.38 -17.78
CA ASP A 387 -12.26 1.29 -17.00
C ASP A 387 -12.15 2.72 -17.55
N ALA A 388 -10.94 3.21 -17.78
CA ALA A 388 -10.71 4.50 -18.44
C ALA A 388 -11.26 4.58 -19.88
N LEU A 389 -11.37 3.47 -20.62
CA LEU A 389 -12.01 3.42 -21.94
C LEU A 389 -13.54 3.42 -21.87
N LEU A 390 -14.12 2.82 -20.84
CA LEU A 390 -15.56 2.89 -20.54
C LEU A 390 -15.99 4.29 -20.08
N GLU A 391 -15.09 5.03 -19.44
CA GLU A 391 -15.35 6.38 -18.91
C GLU A 391 -15.07 7.51 -19.91
N ARG A 392 -14.04 7.40 -20.77
CA ARG A 392 -13.56 8.54 -21.59
C ARG A 392 -14.43 8.97 -22.79
N VAL A 393 -15.40 8.16 -23.24
CA VAL A 393 -16.09 8.42 -24.53
C VAL A 393 -17.62 8.26 -24.41
N PRO A 394 -18.39 9.37 -24.27
CA PRO A 394 -19.86 9.34 -24.15
C PRO A 394 -20.59 9.08 -25.50
N ARG A 395 -19.94 8.39 -26.45
CA ARG A 395 -20.45 8.04 -27.78
C ARG A 395 -20.00 6.66 -28.29
N GLN A 396 -19.53 5.77 -27.41
CA GLN A 396 -19.37 4.36 -27.78
C GLN A 396 -20.76 3.72 -28.00
N PRO A 397 -20.99 2.96 -29.10
CA PRO A 397 -22.24 2.22 -29.28
C PRO A 397 -22.46 1.23 -28.13
N ASP A 398 -23.72 1.00 -27.75
CA ASP A 398 -24.05 0.17 -26.57
C ASP A 398 -23.50 -1.26 -26.66
N ALA A 399 -23.41 -1.84 -27.87
CA ALA A 399 -22.75 -3.11 -28.10
C ALA A 399 -21.28 -3.12 -27.63
N VAL A 400 -20.53 -2.05 -27.93
CA VAL A 400 -19.12 -1.90 -27.51
C VAL A 400 -19.02 -1.65 -26.00
N ARG A 401 -19.97 -0.92 -25.40
CA ARG A 401 -20.04 -0.77 -23.93
C ARG A 401 -20.34 -2.09 -23.23
N VAL A 402 -21.26 -2.90 -23.76
CA VAL A 402 -21.57 -4.25 -23.25
C VAL A 402 -20.36 -5.17 -23.40
N GLU A 403 -19.69 -5.15 -24.54
CA GLU A 403 -18.48 -5.96 -24.78
C GLU A 403 -17.33 -5.55 -23.85
N LEU A 404 -17.02 -4.26 -23.73
CA LEU A 404 -16.03 -3.74 -22.77
C LEU A 404 -16.41 -4.04 -21.31
N SER A 405 -17.69 -4.03 -20.96
CA SER A 405 -18.16 -4.39 -19.61
C SER A 405 -18.00 -5.89 -19.32
N ALA A 406 -18.33 -6.74 -20.28
CA ALA A 406 -18.11 -8.19 -20.20
C ALA A 406 -16.62 -8.56 -20.29
N TYR A 407 -15.79 -7.71 -20.89
CA TYR A 407 -14.34 -7.82 -20.90
C TYR A 407 -13.71 -7.38 -19.58
N ARG A 408 -14.19 -6.28 -18.99
CA ARG A 408 -13.87 -5.82 -17.62
C ARG A 408 -14.17 -6.90 -16.59
N ALA A 409 -15.36 -7.51 -16.65
CA ALA A 409 -15.75 -8.58 -15.74
C ALA A 409 -14.77 -9.77 -15.83
N ARG A 410 -14.50 -10.26 -17.05
CA ARG A 410 -13.54 -11.34 -17.28
C ARG A 410 -12.11 -10.98 -16.85
N LEU A 411 -11.66 -9.73 -17.05
CA LEU A 411 -10.35 -9.27 -16.54
C LEU A 411 -10.30 -9.22 -15.00
N LYS A 412 -11.42 -8.95 -14.31
CA LYS A 412 -11.48 -9.05 -12.84
C LYS A 412 -11.41 -10.51 -12.38
N ASP A 413 -12.20 -11.39 -12.97
CA ASP A 413 -12.20 -12.82 -12.65
C ASP A 413 -10.83 -13.46 -12.95
N GLU A 414 -10.19 -13.08 -14.06
CA GLU A 414 -8.88 -13.57 -14.46
C GLU A 414 -7.75 -13.01 -13.57
N LEU A 415 -7.80 -11.72 -13.18
CA LEU A 415 -6.89 -11.12 -12.20
C LEU A 415 -7.03 -11.79 -10.83
N VAL A 416 -8.26 -12.01 -10.34
CA VAL A 416 -8.53 -12.77 -9.11
C VAL A 416 -7.97 -14.19 -9.23
N GLY A 417 -8.18 -14.85 -10.38
CA GLY A 417 -7.61 -16.18 -10.66
C GLY A 417 -6.09 -16.21 -10.76
N VAL A 418 -5.42 -15.15 -11.22
CA VAL A 418 -3.95 -15.04 -11.24
C VAL A 418 -3.40 -14.79 -9.83
N LEU A 419 -4.01 -13.89 -9.07
CA LEU A 419 -3.68 -13.65 -7.66
C LEU A 419 -3.84 -14.94 -6.83
N ALA A 420 -4.94 -15.66 -7.00
CA ALA A 420 -5.22 -16.92 -6.29
C ALA A 420 -4.33 -18.10 -6.72
N ARG A 421 -3.67 -18.03 -7.90
CA ARG A 421 -2.69 -19.04 -8.35
C ARG A 421 -1.25 -18.67 -7.95
N GLY A 422 -0.93 -17.39 -7.87
CA GLY A 422 0.36 -16.91 -7.33
C GLY A 422 0.60 -17.31 -5.86
N THR A 423 -0.45 -17.69 -5.13
CA THR A 423 -0.42 -18.24 -3.77
C THR A 423 -0.34 -19.77 -3.68
N VAL A 424 -0.28 -20.50 -4.79
CA VAL A 424 -0.30 -21.99 -4.81
C VAL A 424 1.06 -22.59 -5.21
N ASP A 425 1.93 -21.83 -5.87
CA ASP A 425 3.19 -22.30 -6.46
C ASP A 425 4.43 -21.80 -5.67
N ARG A 426 4.36 -21.89 -4.33
CA ARG A 426 5.42 -21.54 -3.35
C ARG A 426 5.36 -22.39 -2.09
#